data_AF-A0A1Y2E5W6-F1
#
_entry.id   AF-A0A1Y2E5W6-F1
#
_cell.length_a   1.000
_cell.length_b   1.000
_cell.length_c   1.000
_cell.angle_alpha   90.00
_cell.angle_beta   90.00
_cell.angle_gamma   90.00
#
_symmetry.space_group_name_H-M   'P 1'
#
loop_
_entity.id
_entity.type
_entity.pdbx_description
1 polymer ?
#
loop_
_entity_poly.entity_id
_entity_poly.type
_entity_poly.pdbx_seq_one_letter_code
_entity_poly.pdbx_strand_id
1 'polypeptide(L)'
;MGGHSSEPFTPIPAPAATAKQARVPLGWRDACGSLLIPLNVCRHETLFATWKCDQERHIYEKCQYDDYISRMKALEKADRKAREEAE
;
A
#
# COMPACT_ATOMS: atom_id res chain seq x y z
N MET A 1 5.97 4.54 22.37
CA MET A 1 6.29 3.53 21.34
C MET A 1 5.55 3.87 20.05
N GLY A 2 5.91 4.99 19.41
CA GLY A 2 5.35 5.39 18.12
C GLY A 2 6.42 5.16 17.07
N GLY A 3 6.20 4.22 16.16
CA GLY A 3 7.05 4.05 14.98
C GLY A 3 6.78 5.21 14.03
N HIS A 4 7.54 6.29 14.19
CA HIS A 4 7.50 7.40 13.25
C HIS A 4 7.86 6.87 11.86
N SER A 5 6.97 7.10 10.90
CA SER A 5 7.13 6.86 9.46
C SER A 5 8.21 7.78 8.84
N SER A 6 9.42 7.75 9.41
CA SER A 6 10.57 8.55 8.98
C SER A 6 11.30 7.95 7.78
N GLU A 7 11.02 6.70 7.44
CA GLU A 7 11.59 6.06 6.25
C GLU A 7 10.79 6.47 5.00
N PRO A 8 11.47 6.79 3.89
CA PRO A 8 10.81 7.08 2.63
C PRO A 8 10.01 5.86 2.17
N PHE A 9 8.74 6.07 1.82
CA PHE A 9 7.87 5.03 1.27
C PHE A 9 8.52 4.42 0.03
N THR A 10 8.79 3.11 0.08
CA THR A 10 9.31 2.35 -1.06
C THR A 10 8.16 1.64 -1.75
N PRO A 11 7.71 2.11 -2.92
CA PRO A 11 6.65 1.44 -3.66
C PRO A 11 7.16 0.09 -4.20
N ILE A 12 6.41 -0.98 -3.96
CA ILE A 12 6.68 -2.32 -4.49
C ILE A 12 5.47 -2.75 -5.34
N PRO A 13 5.29 -2.16 -6.53
CA PRO A 13 4.17 -2.51 -7.39
C PRO A 13 4.33 -3.93 -7.94
N ALA A 14 3.22 -4.66 -8.06
CA ALA A 14 3.23 -5.92 -8.78
C ALA A 14 3.42 -5.67 -10.28
N PRO A 15 4.24 -6.49 -10.99
CA PRO A 15 4.31 -6.43 -12.45
C PRO A 15 2.91 -6.58 -13.06
N ALA A 16 2.62 -5.82 -14.11
CA ALA A 16 1.29 -5.81 -14.72
C ALA A 16 0.83 -7.21 -15.19
N ALA A 17 1.75 -8.05 -15.65
CA ALA A 17 1.47 -9.44 -16.02
C ALA A 17 1.04 -10.27 -14.79
N THR A 18 1.75 -10.16 -13.67
CA THR A 18 1.45 -10.87 -12.42
C THR A 18 0.13 -10.41 -11.81
N ALA A 19 -0.13 -9.10 -11.78
CA ALA A 19 -1.40 -8.56 -11.29
C ALA A 19 -2.61 -9.01 -12.15
N LYS A 20 -2.41 -9.17 -13.47
CA LYS A 20 -3.42 -9.73 -14.37
C LYS A 20 -3.64 -11.23 -14.13
N GLN A 21 -2.57 -12.01 -13.99
CA GLN A 21 -2.65 -13.45 -13.70
C GLN A 21 -3.35 -13.73 -12.37
N ALA A 22 -3.01 -12.97 -11.33
CA ALA A 22 -3.62 -13.05 -10.00
C ALA A 22 -5.03 -12.42 -9.94
N ARG A 23 -5.58 -11.96 -11.07
CA ARG A 23 -6.93 -11.35 -11.19
C ARG A 23 -7.17 -10.22 -10.19
N VAL A 24 -6.14 -9.43 -9.90
CA VAL A 24 -6.24 -8.29 -8.98
C VAL A 24 -7.14 -7.21 -9.62
N PRO A 25 -8.21 -6.75 -8.94
CA PRO A 25 -9.07 -5.67 -9.45
C PRO A 25 -8.28 -4.37 -9.62
N LEU A 26 -8.70 -3.51 -10.55
CA LEU A 26 -7.97 -2.28 -10.90
C LEU A 26 -7.70 -1.37 -9.69
N GLY A 27 -8.64 -1.26 -8.75
CA GLY A 27 -8.48 -0.44 -7.55
C GLY A 27 -7.35 -0.89 -6.62
N TRP A 28 -6.94 -2.15 -6.70
CA TRP A 28 -5.91 -2.75 -5.86
C TRP A 28 -4.57 -2.95 -6.58
N ARG A 29 -4.42 -2.42 -7.80
CA ARG A 29 -3.17 -2.42 -8.56
C ARG A 29 -2.35 -1.18 -8.24
N ASP A 30 -2.15 -0.93 -6.96
CA ASP A 30 -1.41 0.20 -6.44
C ASP A 30 0.07 -0.16 -6.18
N ALA A 31 0.78 0.78 -5.55
CA ALA A 31 2.17 0.62 -5.13
C ALA A 31 2.39 -0.54 -4.14
N CYS A 32 1.34 -1.08 -3.52
CA CYS A 32 1.38 -2.17 -2.55
C CYS A 32 0.85 -3.50 -3.12
N GLY A 33 0.49 -3.54 -4.41
CA GLY A 33 -0.16 -4.68 -5.04
C GLY A 33 0.66 -5.98 -5.04
N SER A 34 1.98 -5.91 -4.87
CA SER A 34 2.82 -7.12 -4.74
C SER A 34 2.54 -7.91 -3.46
N LEU A 35 2.20 -7.22 -2.36
CA LEU A 35 1.93 -7.80 -1.05
C LEU A 35 0.50 -8.37 -0.96
N LEU A 36 -0.41 -7.89 -1.80
CA LEU A 36 -1.79 -8.37 -1.83
C LEU A 36 -1.91 -9.79 -2.42
N ILE A 37 -1.04 -10.15 -3.37
CA ILE A 37 -1.05 -11.46 -4.01
C ILE A 37 -0.82 -12.59 -2.99
N PRO A 38 0.25 -12.60 -2.18
CA PRO A 38 0.46 -13.64 -1.17
C PRO A 38 -0.63 -13.64 -0.08
N LEU A 39 -1.17 -12.48 0.29
CA LEU A 39 -2.30 -12.39 1.22
C LEU A 39 -3.55 -13.09 0.68
N ASN A 40 -3.86 -12.92 -0.60
CA ASN A 40 -5.01 -13.59 -1.22
C ASN A 40 -4.79 -15.10 -1.34
N VAL A 41 -3.57 -15.55 -1.60
CA VAL A 41 -3.22 -16.99 -1.58
C VAL A 41 -3.47 -17.57 -0.19
N CYS A 42 -2.92 -16.95 0.87
CA CYS A 42 -3.13 -17.40 2.26
C CYS A 42 -4.63 -17.42 2.63
N ARG A 43 -5.40 -16.41 2.22
CA ARG A 43 -6.85 -16.35 2.47
C ARG A 43 -7.60 -17.49 1.79
N HIS A 44 -7.24 -17.84 0.56
CA HIS A 44 -7.88 -18.95 -0.16
C HIS A 44 -7.50 -20.31 0.45
N GLU A 45 -6.25 -20.51 0.83
CA GLU A 45 -5.78 -21.76 1.45
C GLU A 45 -6.39 -22.00 2.84
N THR A 46 -6.60 -20.93 3.61
CA THR A 46 -7.12 -21.00 4.99
C THR A 46 -8.62 -20.79 5.08
N LEU A 47 -9.34 -20.77 3.94
CA LEU A 47 -10.78 -20.50 3.86
C LEU A 47 -11.20 -19.21 4.58
N PHE A 48 -10.39 -18.15 4.44
CA PHE A 48 -10.60 -16.83 5.04
C PHE A 48 -10.66 -16.87 6.58
N ALA A 49 -9.95 -17.81 7.21
CA ALA A 49 -9.79 -17.84 8.66
C ALA A 49 -9.14 -16.55 9.17
N THR A 50 -9.75 -15.92 10.18
CA THR A 50 -9.37 -14.58 10.64
C THR A 50 -8.03 -14.53 11.39
N TRP A 51 -7.52 -15.68 11.85
CA TRP A 51 -6.33 -15.79 12.73
C TRP A 51 -5.07 -16.37 12.05
N LYS A 52 -5.14 -16.80 10.78
CA LYS A 52 -4.01 -17.49 10.12
C LYS A 52 -3.14 -16.61 9.22
N CYS A 53 -3.66 -15.48 8.73
CA CYS A 53 -2.97 -14.60 7.78
C CYS A 53 -2.74 -13.18 8.34
N ASP A 54 -2.53 -13.05 9.66
CA ASP A 54 -2.41 -11.75 10.32
C ASP A 54 -1.12 -11.02 9.92
N GLN A 55 -0.01 -11.73 9.73
CA GLN A 55 1.27 -11.10 9.39
C GLN A 55 1.25 -10.48 7.98
N GLU A 56 0.79 -11.24 6.99
CA GLU A 56 0.64 -10.78 5.61
C GLU A 56 -0.35 -9.63 5.53
N ARG A 57 -1.44 -9.68 6.31
CA ARG A 57 -2.41 -8.60 6.42
C ARG A 57 -1.76 -7.33 6.98
N HIS A 58 -1.03 -7.44 8.09
CA HIS A 58 -0.37 -6.29 8.71
C HIS A 58 0.71 -5.66 7.82
N ILE A 59 1.47 -6.46 7.09
CA ILE A 59 2.47 -5.96 6.15
C ILE A 59 1.79 -5.17 5.01
N TYR A 60 0.68 -5.70 4.47
CA TYR A 60 -0.10 -5.00 3.46
C TYR A 60 -0.72 -3.69 3.98
N GLU A 61 -1.32 -3.72 5.17
CA GLU A 61 -1.91 -2.53 5.81
C GLU A 61 -0.88 -1.45 6.12
N LYS A 62 0.32 -1.84 6.58
CA LYS A 62 1.42 -0.92 6.80
C LYS A 62 1.82 -0.22 5.50
N CYS A 63 1.97 -0.98 4.41
CA CYS A 63 2.29 -0.40 3.10
C CYS A 63 1.23 0.63 2.64
N GLN A 64 -0.06 0.30 2.79
CA GLN A 64 -1.17 1.21 2.47
C GLN A 64 -1.15 2.47 3.32
N TYR A 65 -0.86 2.33 4.61
CA TYR A 65 -0.73 3.46 5.52
C TYR A 65 0.42 4.38 5.12
N ASP A 66 1.59 3.82 4.81
CA ASP A 66 2.76 4.59 4.41
C ASP A 66 2.54 5.31 3.06
N ASP A 67 1.84 4.68 2.11
CA ASP A 67 1.43 5.31 0.85
C ASP A 67 0.46 6.48 1.09
N TYR A 68 -0.54 6.30 1.95
CA TYR A 68 -1.47 7.37 2.33
C TYR A 68 -0.74 8.58 2.92
N ILE A 69 0.15 8.36 3.90
CA ILE A 69 0.94 9.42 4.52
C ILE A 69 1.85 10.11 3.50
N SER A 70 2.44 9.35 2.57
CA SER A 70 3.26 9.90 1.49
C SER A 70 2.45 10.84 0.58
N ARG A 71 1.24 10.44 0.20
CA ARG A 71 0.33 11.27 -0.61
C ARG A 71 -0.11 12.53 0.12
N MET A 72 -0.42 12.44 1.41
CA MET A 72 -0.76 13.62 2.22
C MET A 72 0.40 14.62 2.29
N LYS A 73 1.64 14.14 2.52
CA LYS A 73 2.84 15.00 2.49
C LYS A 73 3.07 15.64 1.12
N ALA A 74 2.78 14.93 0.03
CA ALA A 74 2.89 15.45 -1.32
C ALA A 74 1.86 16.57 -1.59
N LEU A 75 0.63 16.40 -1.10
CA LEU A 75 -0.42 17.42 -1.17
C LEU A 75 -0.06 18.67 -0.34
N GLU A 76 0.36 18.50 0.92
CA GLU A 76 0.79 19.62 1.77
C GLU A 76 1.95 20.41 1.13
N LYS A 77 2.90 19.71 0.50
CA LYS A 77 4.01 20.34 -0.21
C LYS A 77 3.54 21.10 -1.45
N ALA A 78 2.59 20.55 -2.21
CA ALA A 78 2.01 21.21 -3.38
C ALA A 78 1.22 22.46 -2.96
N ASP A 79 0.43 22.37 -1.90
CA ASP A 79 -0.36 23.48 -1.37
C ASP A 79 0.53 24.62 -0.85
N ARG A 80 1.60 24.28 -0.11
CA ARG A 80 2.57 25.28 0.35
C ARG A 80 3.22 26.00 -0.84
N LYS A 81 3.67 25.23 -1.84
CA LYS A 81 4.27 25.79 -3.05
C LYS A 81 3.29 26.69 -3.81
N ALA A 82 2.02 26.29 -3.94
CA ALA A 82 1.01 27.10 -4.60
C ALA A 82 0.71 28.42 -3.87
N ARG A 83 0.79 28.43 -2.53
CA ARG A 83 0.67 29.67 -1.72
C ARG A 83 1.87 30.58 -1.89
N GLU A 84 3.08 30.01 -1.88
CA GLU A 84 4.33 30.75 -2.14
C GLU A 84 4.37 31.33 -3.56
N GLU A 85 3.82 30.64 -4.57
CA GLU A 85 3.73 31.14 -5.95
C GLU A 85 2.62 32.18 -6.16
N ALA A 86 1.65 32.26 -5.24
CA ALA A 86 0.56 33.23 -5.29
C ALA A 86 0.90 34.54 -4.55
N GLU A 87 1.99 34.56 -3.78
CA GLU A 87 2.57 35.73 -3.12
C GLU A 87 3.60 36.42 -4.03
#